data_AF-A0A7X8B6C6-F1
#
_entry.id   AF-A0A7X8B6C6-F1
#
_cell.length_a   1.000
_cell.length_b   1.000
_cell.length_c   1.000
_cell.angle_alpha   90.00
_cell.angle_beta   90.00
_cell.angle_gamma   90.00
#
_symmetry.space_group_name_H-M   'P 1'
#
loop_
_entity.id
_entity.type
_entity.pdbx_description
1 polymer ?
#
loop_
_entity_poly.entity_id
_entity_poly.type
_entity_poly.pdbx_seq_one_letter_code
_entity_poly.pdbx_strand_id
1 'polypeptide(L)'
;MARYGWRPRDFLVTPGAFGRFEEVQWRPLSGNPRLNEALPTEREEREAVLAARREVDRQRAARWQHSVAFQVRSGAPYRGLTLEDIAVDSRVGLDSLRRLLRGDGPMEVEDFATMQRLLGVRPFGVPSDVPRLAGTETEPE
;
A
#
# COMPACT_ATOMS: atom_id res chain seq x y z
N MET A 1 -3.52 12.90 17.31
CA MET A 1 -3.51 12.18 16.01
C MET A 1 -2.12 11.64 15.77
N ALA A 2 -1.95 10.32 15.65
CA ALA A 2 -0.64 9.72 15.40
C ALA A 2 -0.04 10.27 14.10
N ARG A 3 1.16 10.84 14.18
CA ARG A 3 1.94 11.22 12.99
C ARG A 3 2.40 9.91 12.36
N TYR A 4 1.78 9.52 11.25
CA TYR A 4 2.24 8.37 10.49
C TYR A 4 3.73 8.53 10.19
N GLY A 5 4.53 7.48 10.45
CA GLY A 5 5.98 7.54 10.34
C GLY A 5 6.52 7.69 8.90
N TRP A 6 5.66 7.60 7.89
CA TRP A 6 5.98 7.76 6.47
C TRP A 6 4.72 8.06 5.65
N ARG A 7 4.88 8.56 4.41
CA ARG A 7 3.78 8.89 3.50
C ARG A 7 3.91 8.12 2.17
N PRO A 8 2.95 7.27 1.81
CA PRO A 8 2.96 6.53 0.55
C PRO A 8 3.20 7.37 -0.70
N ARG A 9 2.63 8.58 -0.76
CA ARG A 9 2.78 9.46 -1.92
C ARG A 9 4.19 9.96 -2.16
N ASP A 10 5.05 9.95 -1.14
CA ASP A 10 6.42 10.44 -1.25
C ASP A 10 7.29 9.50 -2.11
N PHE A 11 6.83 8.26 -2.36
CA PHE A 11 7.44 7.33 -3.30
C PHE A 11 7.11 7.61 -4.77
N LEU A 12 6.21 8.56 -5.08
CA LEU A 12 5.97 9.00 -6.46
C LEU A 12 6.92 10.13 -6.84
N VAL A 13 7.24 10.20 -8.14
CA VAL A 13 7.92 11.37 -8.72
C VAL A 13 7.04 12.62 -8.52
N THR A 14 5.73 12.48 -8.79
CA THR A 14 4.72 13.52 -8.58
C THR A 14 3.74 13.10 -7.48
N PRO A 15 3.94 13.51 -6.21
CA PRO A 15 3.10 13.07 -5.08
C PRO A 15 1.60 13.38 -5.25
N GLY A 16 1.25 14.47 -5.93
CA GLY A 16 -0.15 14.86 -6.18
C GLY A 16 -0.93 13.89 -7.09
N ALA A 17 -0.23 13.02 -7.81
CA ALA A 17 -0.83 12.00 -8.68
C ALA A 17 -1.35 10.77 -7.91
N PHE A 18 -1.00 10.64 -6.61
CA PHE A 18 -1.31 9.44 -5.84
C PHE A 18 -2.81 9.15 -5.79
N GLY A 19 -3.19 7.95 -6.26
CA GLY A 19 -4.56 7.49 -6.34
C GLY A 19 -5.42 8.20 -7.38
N ARG A 20 -4.91 9.18 -8.14
CA ARG A 20 -5.71 9.94 -9.13
C ARG A 20 -5.63 9.36 -10.54
N PHE A 21 -4.48 8.83 -10.90
CA PHE A 21 -4.20 8.25 -12.20
C PHE A 21 -3.81 6.79 -12.02
N GLU A 22 -4.18 5.96 -13.00
CA GLU A 22 -3.83 4.54 -13.03
C GLU A 22 -2.32 4.35 -13.21
N GLU A 23 -1.77 5.05 -14.20
CA GLU A 23 -0.35 5.04 -14.50
C GLU A 23 0.36 6.21 -13.81
N VAL A 24 1.37 5.90 -13.00
CA VAL A 24 2.18 6.88 -12.28
C VAL A 24 3.65 6.50 -12.28
N GLN A 25 4.51 7.50 -12.16
CA GLN A 25 5.96 7.30 -12.07
C GLN A 25 6.39 7.17 -10.61
N TRP A 26 7.06 6.05 -10.31
CA TRP A 26 7.64 5.74 -9.00
C TRP A 26 9.08 6.22 -8.94
N ARG A 27 9.50 6.74 -7.78
CA ARG A 27 10.91 7.08 -7.54
C ARG A 27 11.77 5.82 -7.59
N PRO A 28 13.02 5.92 -8.09
CA PRO A 28 13.96 4.83 -7.97
C PRO A 28 14.23 4.54 -6.49
N LEU A 29 14.40 3.26 -6.16
CA LEU A 29 14.80 2.84 -4.82
C LEU A 29 16.30 3.10 -4.63
N SER A 30 16.71 3.46 -3.42
CA SER A 30 18.12 3.73 -3.12
C SER A 30 18.99 2.45 -3.09
N GLY A 31 18.38 1.26 -3.13
CA GLY A 31 19.07 -0.02 -3.27
C GLY A 31 18.14 -1.19 -3.59
N ASN A 32 18.73 -2.33 -3.96
CA ASN A 32 18.01 -3.60 -4.15
C ASN A 32 18.68 -4.69 -3.28
N PRO A 33 18.28 -4.81 -2.00
CA PRO A 33 18.86 -5.79 -1.10
C PRO A 33 18.51 -7.21 -1.56
N ARG A 34 19.52 -8.05 -1.79
CA ARG A 34 19.30 -9.43 -2.23
C ARG A 34 18.68 -10.27 -1.11
N LEU A 35 17.80 -11.19 -1.50
CA LEU A 35 17.27 -12.23 -0.61
C LEU A 35 18.44 -13.12 -0.15
N ASN A 36 18.48 -13.50 1.13
CA ASN A 36 19.49 -14.39 1.73
C ASN A 36 20.92 -13.84 1.80
N GLU A 37 21.14 -12.56 1.52
CA GLU A 37 22.44 -11.93 1.80
C GLU A 37 22.62 -11.75 3.31
N ALA A 38 23.75 -12.28 3.81
CA ALA A 38 24.13 -12.15 5.21
C ALA A 38 24.19 -10.66 5.59
N LEU A 39 23.67 -10.31 6.75
CA LEU A 39 23.78 -8.94 7.24
C LEU A 39 25.25 -8.63 7.54
N PRO A 40 25.74 -7.43 7.17
CA PRO A 40 27.06 -6.98 7.58
C PRO A 40 27.27 -7.08 9.09
N THR A 41 28.50 -7.35 9.50
CA THR A 41 28.89 -7.36 10.92
C THR A 41 28.93 -5.94 11.48
N GLU A 42 29.37 -4.99 10.66
CA GLU A 42 29.46 -3.58 11.02
C GLU A 42 28.07 -2.98 11.22
N ARG A 43 27.90 -2.27 12.34
CA ARG A 43 26.60 -1.75 12.77
C ARG A 43 26.00 -0.78 11.75
N GLU A 44 26.80 0.16 11.27
CA GLU A 44 26.35 1.21 10.35
C GLU A 44 25.91 0.62 9.01
N GLU A 45 26.71 -0.30 8.45
CA GLU A 45 26.39 -1.01 7.22
C GLU A 45 25.11 -1.84 7.37
N ARG A 46 24.96 -2.55 8.51
CA ARG A 46 23.74 -3.31 8.81
C ARG A 46 22.50 -2.42 8.89
N GLU A 47 22.60 -1.28 9.56
CA GLU A 47 21.50 -0.31 9.64
C GLU A 47 21.13 0.24 8.26
N ALA A 48 22.12 0.51 7.39
CA ALA A 48 21.90 0.94 6.01
C ALA A 48 21.17 -0.13 5.17
N VAL A 49 21.59 -1.40 5.27
CA VAL A 49 20.92 -2.52 4.57
C VAL A 49 19.47 -2.69 5.04
N LEU A 50 19.22 -2.61 6.36
CA LEU A 50 17.87 -2.70 6.91
C LEU A 50 16.98 -1.52 6.48
N ALA A 51 17.54 -0.30 6.42
CA ALA A 51 16.85 0.87 5.92
C ALA A 51 16.45 0.71 4.44
N ALA A 52 17.36 0.20 3.60
CA ALA A 52 17.08 -0.09 2.19
C ALA A 52 15.99 -1.16 2.03
N ARG A 53 16.04 -2.26 2.80
CA ARG A 53 14.97 -3.29 2.80
C ARG A 53 13.62 -2.68 3.17
N ARG A 54 13.59 -1.87 4.24
CA ARG A 54 12.38 -1.18 4.68
C ARG A 54 11.85 -0.19 3.65
N GLU A 55 12.72 0.46 2.88
CA GLU A 55 12.33 1.35 1.79
C GLU A 55 11.63 0.56 0.67
N VAL A 56 12.20 -0.57 0.26
CA VAL A 56 11.59 -1.47 -0.76
C VAL A 56 10.19 -1.91 -0.33
N ASP A 57 10.05 -2.38 0.91
CA ASP A 57 8.77 -2.84 1.46
C ASP A 57 7.74 -1.71 1.50
N ARG A 58 8.14 -0.51 1.95
CA ARG A 58 7.27 0.67 1.99
C ARG A 58 6.84 1.11 0.60
N GLN A 59 7.73 1.09 -0.39
CA GLN A 59 7.35 1.41 -1.77
C GLN A 59 6.36 0.39 -2.32
N ARG A 60 6.56 -0.91 -2.05
CA ARG A 60 5.61 -1.96 -2.45
C ARG A 60 4.24 -1.76 -1.79
N ALA A 61 4.21 -1.45 -0.49
CA ALA A 61 2.98 -1.10 0.22
C ALA A 61 2.32 0.17 -0.36
N ALA A 62 3.10 1.18 -0.75
CA ALA A 62 2.60 2.38 -1.41
C ALA A 62 1.95 2.08 -2.76
N ARG A 63 2.49 1.11 -3.54
CA ARG A 63 1.90 0.65 -4.80
C ARG A 63 0.53 -0.02 -4.58
N TRP A 64 0.41 -0.88 -3.57
CA TRP A 64 -0.89 -1.48 -3.23
C TRP A 64 -1.91 -0.42 -2.83
N GLN A 65 -1.54 0.49 -1.93
CA GLN A 65 -2.42 1.57 -1.51
C GLN A 65 -2.78 2.52 -2.66
N HIS A 66 -1.84 2.80 -3.57
CA HIS A 66 -2.11 3.61 -4.76
C HIS A 66 -3.18 2.96 -5.63
N SER A 67 -3.05 1.66 -5.92
CA SER A 67 -4.03 0.90 -6.70
C SER A 67 -5.41 0.96 -6.05
N VAL A 68 -5.49 0.75 -4.74
CA VAL A 68 -6.75 0.86 -3.98
C VAL A 68 -7.31 2.27 -4.05
N ALA A 69 -6.50 3.29 -3.82
CA ALA A 69 -6.94 4.67 -3.84
C ALA A 69 -7.48 5.08 -5.21
N PHE A 70 -6.84 4.60 -6.29
CA PHE A 70 -7.33 4.76 -7.65
C PHE A 70 -8.68 4.07 -7.85
N GLN A 71 -8.77 2.77 -7.53
CA GLN A 71 -10.01 2.00 -7.69
C GLN A 71 -11.18 2.54 -6.85
N VAL A 72 -10.91 3.06 -5.65
CA VAL A 72 -11.94 3.69 -4.82
C VAL A 72 -12.47 4.95 -5.51
N ARG A 73 -11.57 5.81 -6.01
CA ARG A 73 -11.96 7.08 -6.66
C ARG A 73 -12.67 6.86 -7.99
N SER A 74 -12.21 5.90 -8.80
CA SER A 74 -12.82 5.58 -10.09
C SER A 74 -14.08 4.74 -9.93
N GLY A 75 -14.09 3.80 -8.97
CA GLY A 75 -15.16 2.81 -8.76
C GLY A 75 -16.37 3.31 -7.98
N ALA A 76 -16.18 4.20 -7.00
CA ALA A 76 -17.30 4.67 -6.16
C ALA A 76 -18.46 5.31 -6.95
N PRO A 77 -18.21 6.18 -7.97
CA PRO A 77 -19.28 6.73 -8.80
C PRO A 77 -20.13 5.67 -9.51
N TYR A 78 -19.54 4.56 -9.97
CA TYR A 78 -20.27 3.48 -10.64
C TYR A 78 -21.21 2.72 -9.69
N ARG A 79 -20.97 2.80 -8.38
CA ARG A 79 -21.87 2.25 -7.34
C ARG A 79 -22.83 3.30 -6.77
N GLY A 80 -22.81 4.53 -7.30
CA GLY A 80 -23.59 5.63 -6.75
C GLY A 80 -23.16 6.05 -5.34
N LEU A 81 -21.90 5.75 -4.96
CA LEU A 81 -21.36 6.06 -3.63
C LEU A 81 -20.47 7.29 -3.69
N THR A 82 -20.61 8.14 -2.69
CA THR A 82 -19.69 9.25 -2.40
C THR A 82 -18.59 8.82 -1.43
N LEU A 83 -17.57 9.66 -1.22
CA LEU A 83 -16.57 9.39 -0.18
C LEU A 83 -17.18 9.52 1.22
N GLU A 84 -18.20 10.35 1.36
CA GLU A 84 -18.99 10.53 2.56
C GLU A 84 -19.74 9.22 2.90
N ASP A 85 -20.38 8.59 1.92
CA ASP A 85 -21.07 7.30 2.13
C ASP A 85 -20.07 6.20 2.54
N ILE A 86 -18.92 6.12 1.86
CA ILE A 86 -17.85 5.18 2.21
C ILE A 86 -17.35 5.45 3.63
N ALA A 87 -17.20 6.72 4.02
CA ALA A 87 -16.77 7.08 5.36
C ALA A 87 -17.79 6.65 6.41
N VAL A 88 -19.09 6.81 6.16
CA VAL A 88 -20.19 6.36 7.05
C VAL A 88 -20.16 4.85 7.25
N ASP A 89 -19.97 4.08 6.18
CA ASP A 89 -19.92 2.61 6.22
C ASP A 89 -18.54 2.04 6.58
N SER A 90 -17.62 2.92 6.98
CA SER A 90 -16.29 2.59 7.47
C SER A 90 -16.11 3.11 8.89
N ARG A 91 -15.10 2.57 9.59
CA ARG A 91 -14.62 3.18 10.84
C ARG A 91 -13.78 4.44 10.62
N VAL A 92 -13.52 4.81 9.36
CA VAL A 92 -12.58 5.87 8.98
C VAL A 92 -13.37 7.14 8.71
N GLY A 93 -13.19 8.15 9.56
CA GLY A 93 -13.78 9.47 9.32
C GLY A 93 -13.37 10.04 7.94
N LEU A 94 -14.25 10.83 7.33
CA LEU A 94 -14.11 11.35 5.96
C LEU A 94 -12.76 12.04 5.70
N ASP A 95 -12.27 12.85 6.64
CA ASP A 95 -10.98 13.53 6.49
C ASP A 95 -9.79 12.55 6.53
N SER A 96 -9.87 11.55 7.39
CA SER A 96 -8.89 10.45 7.43
C SER A 96 -8.92 9.67 6.12
N LEU A 97 -10.11 9.33 5.60
CA LEU A 97 -10.26 8.64 4.33
C LEU A 97 -9.65 9.46 3.18
N ARG A 98 -9.96 10.75 3.11
CA ARG A 98 -9.37 11.67 2.10
C ARG A 98 -7.85 11.73 2.18
N ARG A 99 -7.28 11.72 3.38
CA ARG A 99 -5.83 11.69 3.60
C ARG A 99 -5.21 10.36 3.16
N LEU A 100 -5.81 9.24 3.51
CA LEU A 100 -5.37 7.90 3.09
C LEU A 100 -5.41 7.76 1.56
N LEU A 101 -6.49 8.22 0.92
CA LEU A 101 -6.64 8.24 -0.54
C LEU A 101 -5.72 9.23 -1.26
N ARG A 102 -5.02 10.11 -0.54
CA ARG A 102 -3.96 11.00 -1.07
C ARG A 102 -2.56 10.52 -0.71
N GLY A 103 -2.44 9.40 0.01
CA GLY A 103 -1.18 8.87 0.48
C GLY A 103 -0.50 9.74 1.56
N ASP A 104 -1.27 10.50 2.35
CA ASP A 104 -0.76 11.29 3.50
C ASP A 104 -0.44 10.44 4.73
N GLY A 105 -0.72 9.14 4.66
CA GLY A 105 -0.39 8.11 5.63
C GLY A 105 -0.67 6.71 5.04
N PRO A 106 -0.04 5.66 5.58
CA PRO A 106 -0.34 4.28 5.20
C PRO A 106 -1.75 3.87 5.64
N MET A 107 -2.45 3.14 4.78
CA MET A 107 -3.67 2.42 5.14
C MET A 107 -3.34 1.26 6.08
N GLU A 108 -4.23 1.01 7.04
CA GLU A 108 -4.21 -0.21 7.85
C GLU A 108 -4.83 -1.38 7.06
N VAL A 109 -4.50 -2.62 7.44
CA VAL A 109 -5.06 -3.84 6.80
C VAL A 109 -6.59 -3.84 6.81
N GLU A 110 -7.20 -3.32 7.88
CA GLU A 110 -8.66 -3.21 8.00
C GLU A 110 -9.25 -2.17 7.04
N ASP A 111 -8.50 -1.14 6.66
CA ASP A 111 -8.94 -0.16 5.66
C ASP A 111 -8.99 -0.84 4.28
N PHE A 112 -8.00 -1.67 3.94
CA PHE A 112 -8.01 -2.50 2.74
C PHE A 112 -9.22 -3.44 2.70
N ALA A 113 -9.49 -4.14 3.80
CA ALA A 113 -10.64 -5.03 3.92
C ALA A 113 -11.98 -4.28 3.80
N THR A 114 -12.05 -3.05 4.32
CA THR A 114 -13.22 -2.19 4.18
C THR A 114 -13.48 -1.81 2.72
N MET A 115 -12.45 -1.41 1.98
CA MET A 115 -12.59 -1.11 0.55
C MET A 115 -12.97 -2.34 -0.28
N GLN A 116 -12.46 -3.52 0.10
CA GLN A 116 -12.87 -4.79 -0.50
C GLN A 116 -14.35 -5.09 -0.24
N ARG A 117 -14.84 -4.93 0.99
CA ARG A 117 -16.25 -5.18 1.34
C ARG A 117 -17.21 -4.22 0.64
N LEU A 118 -16.89 -2.92 0.61
CA LEU A 118 -17.79 -1.88 0.07
C LEU A 118 -17.78 -1.84 -1.47
N LEU A 119 -16.60 -1.95 -2.07
CA LEU A 119 -16.40 -1.70 -3.50
C LEU A 119 -15.91 -2.92 -4.28
N GLY A 120 -15.57 -4.02 -3.61
CA GLY A 120 -15.01 -5.21 -4.27
C GLY A 120 -13.54 -5.06 -4.68
N VAL A 121 -12.85 -4.03 -4.18
CA VAL A 121 -11.42 -3.78 -4.49
C VAL A 121 -10.58 -4.96 -4.02
N ARG A 122 -9.69 -5.48 -4.88
CA ARG A 122 -8.78 -6.60 -4.56
C ARG A 122 -7.34 -6.10 -4.49
N PRO A 123 -6.86 -5.68 -3.29
CA PRO A 123 -5.54 -5.06 -3.14
C PRO A 123 -4.37 -6.05 -3.25
N PHE A 124 -4.61 -7.30 -2.88
CA PHE A 124 -3.60 -8.35 -2.87
C PHE A 124 -3.98 -9.39 -3.92
N GLY A 125 -3.03 -9.82 -4.75
CA GLY A 125 -3.18 -10.96 -5.66
C GLY A 125 -3.23 -12.32 -4.94
N VAL A 126 -3.38 -12.31 -3.62
CA VAL A 126 -3.49 -13.50 -2.77
C VAL A 126 -4.97 -13.66 -2.40
N PRO A 127 -5.66 -14.67 -2.94
CA PRO A 127 -7.02 -14.99 -2.49
C PRO A 127 -6.97 -15.32 -1.00
N SER A 128 -7.76 -14.64 -0.16
CA SER A 128 -7.82 -14.91 1.27
C SER A 128 -8.46 -16.27 1.58
N ASP A 129 -9.19 -16.82 0.63
CA ASP A 129 -9.99 -18.04 0.67
C ASP A 129 -9.22 -19.31 0.23
N VAL A 130 -8.03 -19.15 -0.37
CA VAL A 130 -7.21 -20.28 -0.82
C VAL A 130 -5.74 -20.06 -0.41
N PRO A 131 -5.38 -20.34 0.85
CA PRO A 131 -4.01 -20.19 1.31
C PRO A 131 -3.10 -21.17 0.57
N ARG A 132 -2.02 -20.67 -0.02
CA ARG A 132 -0.95 -21.47 -0.64
C ARG A 132 0.35 -21.29 0.14
N LEU A 133 1.19 -22.32 0.14
CA LEU A 133 2.54 -22.20 0.70
C LEU A 133 3.32 -21.13 -0.07
N ALA A 134 3.87 -20.15 0.66
CA ALA A 134 4.71 -19.12 0.05
C ALA A 134 6.13 -19.66 -0.13
N GLY A 135 6.74 -19.39 -1.29
CA GLY A 135 8.13 -19.76 -1.57
C GLY A 135 8.32 -21.10 -2.30
N THR A 136 7.23 -21.75 -2.70
CA THR A 136 7.27 -22.92 -3.59
C THR A 136 6.39 -22.64 -4.81
N GLU A 137 6.86 -22.98 -6.02
CA GLU A 137 6.03 -22.85 -7.23
C GLU A 137 4.95 -23.96 -7.30
N THR A 138 5.15 -25.03 -6.53
CA THR A 138 4.26 -26.19 -6.39
C THR A 138 3.93 -26.44 -4.92
N GLU A 139 2.75 -26.99 -4.61
CA GLU A 139 2.50 -27.51 -3.26
C GLU A 139 3.49 -28.66 -2.99
N PRO A 140 4.17 -28.69 -1.83
CA PRO A 140 5.00 -29.83 -1.48
C PRO A 140 4.11 -31.07 -1.33
N GLU A 141 4.56 -32.18 -1.91
CA GLU A 141 3.92 -33.50 -1.79
C GLU A 141 3.76 -33.98 -0.34
#